data_AF-A0A2K1KNY3-F1
#
_entry.id   AF-A0A2K1KNY3-F1
#
_cell.length_a   1.000
_cell.length_b   1.000
_cell.length_c   1.000
_cell.angle_alpha   90.00
_cell.angle_beta   90.00
_cell.angle_gamma   90.00
#
_symmetry.space_group_name_H-M   'P 1'
#
loop_
_entity.id
_entity.type
_entity.pdbx_description
1 polymer ?
#
loop_
_entity_poly.entity_id
_entity_poly.type
_entity_poly.pdbx_seq_one_letter_code
_entity_poly.pdbx_strand_id
1 'polypeptide(L)'
;MDKFLPVRRNRSSAGYYEWPEKVKYSLLALAKGPGASHVDSGEALYYCIVDMQGESGFLNTHHMARCTSDGISLFFDDLLSRSDAKSFFHQVLPGIAELALSLPALLQNQSNDLAMLFTLHSRGKDVGSCTELRPDMGLKLLRDQQRGIVVLSQRLVASLLACSFLCLYPSSERRQENLPHMNIDRLFAGIYERGESIEHKLLCLLHYFERVCQNMPEGVVSFERKVISLQNLKYSNTFWSSSTTSICPLTVVVDGSIEDLGQDCLQVDFANRLLGGGALGDGCVQEEIRFMINPELAAGMVFLPVMASNESIEIVGAERYCSYTGYASSFRFNGDFRDVMPRDAWGRRRTHVIAIDALSQPGDDQFRLPYRVRELTKAYCGFLNSARLRDNAVNWKPFRQSAKSKGRVVNESEDLVQSGDSQTSDFSIESPLIVDTRDECSKSVVIKPNDTTGTSGQFQDKDGDKMGAEIRDELGIATGNWGCGVFGGNLPLKCMLQWLAASQARRPYLLYFSFQNPDAQRLQEVADWILQEEWVVGELWSLVSEYASNNIFRVSLFDWILPLPETELGILQQSHVKRHGQREVVRHR
;
A
#
# COMPACT_ATOMS: atom_id res chain seq x y z
N MET A 1 14.71 -2.63 -16.00
CA MET A 1 14.65 -1.20 -15.65
C MET A 1 14.95 -0.30 -16.84
N ASP A 2 16.00 -0.55 -17.62
CA ASP A 2 16.46 0.35 -18.71
C ASP A 2 15.42 0.80 -19.75
N LYS A 3 14.33 0.07 -19.95
CA LYS A 3 13.23 0.44 -20.88
C LYS A 3 12.10 1.27 -20.23
N PHE A 4 12.13 1.42 -18.91
CA PHE A 4 11.05 2.04 -18.13
C PHE A 4 11.49 3.35 -17.47
N LEU A 5 12.76 3.72 -17.65
CA LEU A 5 13.36 4.96 -17.16
C LEU A 5 13.49 5.95 -18.32
N PRO A 6 13.49 7.27 -18.03
CA PRO A 6 13.58 8.30 -19.05
C PRO A 6 15.02 8.49 -19.57
N VAL A 7 16.00 7.84 -18.93
CA VAL A 7 17.44 7.87 -19.27
C VAL A 7 17.86 6.57 -19.95
N ARG A 8 18.89 6.65 -20.79
CA ARG A 8 19.41 5.49 -21.54
C ARG A 8 20.66 4.96 -20.89
N ARG A 9 20.85 3.64 -20.97
CA ARG A 9 22.09 3.00 -20.56
C ARG A 9 23.07 2.97 -21.74
N ASN A 10 24.20 3.67 -21.61
CA ASN A 10 25.26 3.64 -22.60
C ASN A 10 25.96 2.27 -22.57
N ARG A 11 25.84 1.52 -23.68
CA ARG A 11 26.42 0.17 -23.80
C ARG A 11 27.91 0.19 -24.12
N SER A 12 28.43 1.33 -24.60
CA SER A 12 29.81 1.49 -25.06
C SER A 12 30.76 1.89 -23.93
N SER A 13 30.24 2.52 -22.88
CA SER A 13 31.00 3.01 -21.72
C SER A 13 30.38 2.44 -20.43
N ALA A 14 30.94 1.33 -19.94
CA ALA A 14 30.72 0.68 -18.63
C ALA A 14 29.26 0.57 -18.09
N GLY A 15 28.23 0.76 -18.91
CA GLY A 15 26.83 0.71 -18.48
C GLY A 15 26.35 1.95 -17.71
N TYR A 16 26.93 3.14 -17.93
CA TYR A 16 26.44 4.40 -17.36
C TYR A 16 25.07 4.78 -17.91
N TYR A 17 24.29 5.51 -17.10
CA TYR A 17 23.06 6.17 -17.56
C TYR A 17 23.38 7.55 -18.13
N GLU A 18 22.64 7.98 -19.14
CA GLU A 18 22.75 9.33 -19.71
C GLU A 18 21.42 9.80 -20.31
N TRP A 19 21.25 11.11 -20.36
CA TRP A 19 20.18 11.76 -21.12
C TRP A 19 20.57 11.85 -22.59
N PRO A 20 19.62 11.70 -23.55
CA PRO A 20 19.83 12.14 -24.91
C PRO A 20 20.31 13.60 -24.95
N GLU A 21 21.28 13.93 -25.82
CA GLU A 21 21.99 15.21 -25.77
C GLU A 21 21.05 16.43 -25.81
N LYS A 22 20.02 16.40 -26.66
CA LYS A 22 19.05 17.48 -26.78
C LYS A 22 18.14 17.61 -25.54
N VAL A 23 17.70 16.50 -24.98
CA VAL A 23 16.94 16.50 -23.71
C VAL A 23 17.81 17.08 -22.59
N LYS A 24 19.09 16.66 -22.52
CA LYS A 24 20.05 17.21 -21.57
C LYS A 24 20.23 18.72 -21.74
N TYR A 25 20.31 19.21 -22.98
CA TYR A 25 20.40 20.65 -23.27
C TYR A 25 19.17 21.42 -22.76
N SER A 26 17.96 20.93 -23.05
CA SER A 26 16.72 21.56 -22.58
C SER A 26 16.64 21.58 -21.05
N LEU A 27 16.99 20.47 -20.39
CA LEU A 27 17.06 20.41 -18.93
C LEU A 27 18.11 21.39 -18.35
N LEU A 28 19.27 21.53 -18.99
CA LEU A 28 20.29 22.52 -18.59
C LEU A 28 19.81 23.96 -18.77
N ALA A 29 19.02 24.24 -19.80
CA ALA A 29 18.41 25.54 -20.00
C ALA A 29 17.35 25.83 -18.92
N LEU A 30 16.47 24.86 -18.63
CA LEU A 30 15.47 24.96 -17.55
C LEU A 30 16.12 25.20 -16.18
N ALA A 31 17.20 24.47 -15.87
CA ALA A 31 17.96 24.63 -14.62
C ALA A 31 18.58 26.03 -14.45
N LYS A 32 18.85 26.75 -15.56
CA LYS A 32 19.33 28.14 -15.52
C LYS A 32 18.21 29.18 -15.41
N GLY A 33 16.95 28.73 -15.44
CA GLY A 33 15.77 29.59 -15.33
C GLY A 33 15.29 30.20 -16.66
N PRO A 34 14.20 30.98 -16.60
CA PRO A 34 13.46 31.46 -17.78
C PRO A 34 14.30 32.33 -18.72
N GLY A 35 15.32 33.03 -18.21
CA GLY A 35 16.23 33.81 -19.05
C GLY A 35 17.05 32.96 -20.04
N ALA A 36 17.27 31.67 -19.75
CA ALA A 36 17.99 30.74 -20.62
C ALA A 36 17.05 29.76 -21.35
N SER A 37 15.95 29.35 -20.72
CA SER A 37 15.00 28.39 -21.30
C SER A 37 13.88 29.03 -22.11
N HIS A 38 13.57 30.30 -21.87
CA HIS A 38 12.35 30.97 -22.34
C HIS A 38 11.05 30.30 -21.85
N VAL A 39 11.10 29.55 -20.75
CA VAL A 39 9.94 28.90 -20.14
C VAL A 39 9.51 29.67 -18.90
N ASP A 40 8.54 30.57 -19.06
CA ASP A 40 7.99 31.44 -18.02
C ASP A 40 6.45 31.42 -17.94
N SER A 41 5.80 30.51 -18.68
CA SER A 41 4.35 30.28 -18.68
C SER A 41 4.03 28.79 -18.78
N GLY A 42 2.78 28.42 -18.49
CA GLY A 42 2.26 27.07 -18.66
C GLY A 42 2.31 26.61 -20.11
N GLU A 43 1.93 27.47 -21.05
CA GLU A 43 2.05 27.19 -22.49
C GLU A 43 3.50 26.89 -22.90
N ALA A 44 4.46 27.71 -22.48
CA ALA A 44 5.87 27.52 -22.78
C ALA A 44 6.42 26.21 -22.17
N LEU A 45 5.97 25.87 -20.95
CA LEU A 45 6.33 24.62 -20.29
C LEU A 45 5.81 23.40 -21.06
N TYR A 46 4.57 23.45 -21.54
CA TYR A 46 3.99 22.37 -22.34
C TYR A 46 4.83 22.11 -23.61
N TYR A 47 5.15 23.14 -24.38
CA TYR A 47 5.97 22.99 -25.58
C TYR A 47 7.37 22.47 -25.27
N CYS A 48 8.00 22.94 -24.20
CA CYS A 48 9.29 22.43 -23.75
C CYS A 48 9.25 20.93 -23.42
N ILE A 49 8.18 20.46 -22.76
CA ILE A 49 7.97 19.03 -22.46
C ILE A 49 7.79 18.22 -23.75
N VAL A 50 6.96 18.70 -24.68
CA VAL A 50 6.73 18.02 -25.98
C VAL A 50 8.02 17.90 -26.78
N ASP A 51 8.83 18.97 -26.84
CA ASP A 51 10.13 18.96 -27.50
C ASP A 51 11.09 17.94 -26.86
N MET A 52 11.18 17.92 -25.53
CA MET A 52 11.98 16.93 -24.82
C MET A 52 11.51 15.49 -25.07
N GLN A 53 10.19 15.25 -25.12
CA GLN A 53 9.65 13.93 -25.46
C GLN A 53 9.98 13.53 -26.91
N GLY A 54 9.89 14.45 -27.87
CA GLY A 54 10.26 14.20 -29.27
C GLY A 54 11.74 13.82 -29.42
N GLU A 55 12.61 14.46 -28.63
CA GLU A 55 14.06 14.27 -28.66
C GLU A 55 14.57 13.16 -27.73
N SER A 56 13.69 12.59 -26.91
CA SER A 56 13.99 11.43 -26.06
C SER A 56 14.34 10.17 -26.87
N GLY A 57 13.95 10.17 -28.15
CA GLY A 57 14.10 9.09 -29.11
C GLY A 57 13.27 7.84 -28.78
N PHE A 58 12.27 7.96 -27.90
CA PHE A 58 11.22 6.96 -27.73
C PHE A 58 10.09 7.24 -28.75
N LEU A 59 10.36 6.95 -30.02
CA LEU A 59 9.41 7.17 -31.13
C LEU A 59 8.10 6.40 -30.86
N ASN A 60 6.96 7.09 -30.89
CA ASN A 60 5.60 6.55 -30.69
C ASN A 60 5.25 6.01 -29.28
N THR A 61 5.95 6.42 -28.21
CA THR A 61 5.66 5.91 -26.85
C THR A 61 5.08 6.95 -25.88
N HIS A 62 5.18 8.23 -26.22
CA HIS A 62 4.63 9.33 -25.43
C HIS A 62 3.26 9.73 -25.98
N HIS A 63 2.22 9.35 -25.25
CA HIS A 63 0.86 9.84 -25.48
C HIS A 63 0.46 10.66 -24.25
N MET A 64 0.51 11.98 -24.38
CA MET A 64 -0.07 12.88 -23.38
C MET A 64 -1.60 12.77 -23.43
N ALA A 65 -2.25 12.93 -22.28
CA ALA A 65 -3.70 13.00 -22.19
C ALA A 65 -4.27 14.15 -23.04
N ARG A 66 -5.50 13.95 -23.55
CA ARG A 66 -6.23 15.01 -24.25
C ARG A 66 -6.40 16.21 -23.31
N CYS A 67 -6.25 17.43 -23.83
CA CYS A 67 -6.31 18.68 -23.06
C CYS A 67 -5.14 18.91 -22.08
N THR A 68 -4.04 18.15 -22.15
CA THR A 68 -2.87 18.44 -21.28
C THR A 68 -2.33 19.86 -21.51
N SER A 69 -2.25 20.31 -22.76
CA SER A 69 -1.84 21.68 -23.12
C SER A 69 -2.72 22.71 -22.40
N ASP A 70 -4.03 22.61 -22.58
CA ASP A 70 -5.01 23.54 -22.01
C ASP A 70 -4.95 23.53 -20.48
N GLY A 71 -4.78 22.35 -19.87
CA GLY A 71 -4.68 22.20 -18.43
C GLY A 71 -3.41 22.81 -17.81
N ILE A 72 -2.24 22.63 -18.45
CA ILE A 72 -1.00 23.25 -17.97
C ILE A 72 -1.12 24.78 -18.03
N SER A 73 -1.58 25.32 -19.16
CA SER A 73 -1.80 26.76 -19.32
C SER A 73 -2.79 27.28 -18.30
N LEU A 74 -3.97 26.66 -18.16
CA LEU A 74 -4.98 27.06 -17.18
C LEU A 74 -4.42 27.08 -15.75
N PHE A 75 -3.66 26.05 -15.36
CA PHE A 75 -3.11 26.00 -14.00
C PHE A 75 -2.11 27.12 -13.71
N PHE A 76 -1.09 27.26 -14.56
CA PHE A 76 0.01 28.17 -14.29
C PHE A 76 -0.29 29.62 -14.67
N ASP A 77 -1.07 29.83 -15.73
CA ASP A 77 -1.28 31.15 -16.32
C ASP A 77 -2.54 31.83 -15.75
N ASP A 78 -3.55 31.06 -15.33
CA ASP A 78 -4.85 31.60 -14.89
C ASP A 78 -5.20 31.28 -13.42
N LEU A 79 -4.97 30.06 -12.94
CA LEU A 79 -5.39 29.62 -11.59
C LEU A 79 -4.39 30.03 -10.50
N LEU A 80 -3.09 29.85 -10.73
CA LEU A 80 -2.08 30.30 -9.78
C LEU A 80 -2.01 31.83 -9.72
N SER A 81 -1.72 32.35 -8.53
CA SER A 81 -1.47 33.78 -8.39
C SER A 81 -0.21 34.18 -9.18
N ARG A 82 -0.15 35.41 -9.68
CA ARG A 82 1.01 35.91 -10.45
C ARG A 82 2.33 35.79 -9.68
N SER A 83 2.30 35.93 -8.35
CA SER A 83 3.49 35.75 -7.52
C SER A 83 3.91 34.30 -7.43
N ASP A 84 2.96 33.38 -7.29
CA ASP A 84 3.24 31.95 -7.12
C ASP A 84 3.70 31.33 -8.44
N ALA A 85 3.03 31.65 -9.56
CA ALA A 85 3.48 31.25 -10.89
C ALA A 85 4.90 31.75 -11.18
N LYS A 86 5.19 33.03 -10.87
CA LYS A 86 6.54 33.58 -11.03
C LYS A 86 7.56 32.85 -10.15
N SER A 87 7.22 32.60 -8.88
CA SER A 87 8.06 31.83 -7.96
C SER A 87 8.37 30.44 -8.51
N PHE A 88 7.34 29.75 -9.02
CA PHE A 88 7.47 28.44 -9.65
C PHE A 88 8.47 28.46 -10.82
N PHE A 89 8.26 29.32 -11.83
CA PHE A 89 9.13 29.34 -13.02
C PHE A 89 10.55 29.81 -12.73
N HIS A 90 10.75 30.69 -11.73
CA HIS A 90 12.08 31.25 -11.42
C HIS A 90 12.87 30.45 -10.38
N GLN A 91 12.21 29.62 -9.57
CA GLN A 91 12.86 28.93 -8.44
C GLN A 91 12.60 27.42 -8.46
N VAL A 92 11.33 27.02 -8.56
CA VAL A 92 10.93 25.62 -8.40
C VAL A 92 11.24 24.79 -9.65
N LEU A 93 10.82 25.25 -10.83
CA LEU A 93 11.07 24.57 -12.11
C LEU A 93 12.56 24.39 -12.40
N PRO A 94 13.45 25.38 -12.16
CA PRO A 94 14.89 25.17 -12.22
C PRO A 94 15.38 24.05 -11.32
N GLY A 95 14.93 24.01 -10.06
CA GLY A 95 15.26 22.92 -9.13
C GLY A 95 14.75 21.55 -9.59
N ILE A 96 13.54 21.48 -10.16
CA ILE A 96 13.00 20.25 -10.78
C ILE A 96 13.92 19.79 -11.92
N ALA A 97 14.39 20.71 -12.77
CA ALA A 97 15.29 20.38 -13.86
C ALA A 97 16.67 19.91 -13.37
N GLU A 98 17.21 20.51 -12.30
CA GLU A 98 18.45 20.05 -11.65
C GLU A 98 18.29 18.63 -11.07
N LEU A 99 17.15 18.35 -10.42
CA LEU A 99 16.82 17.01 -9.94
C LEU A 99 16.75 16.00 -11.10
N ALA A 100 16.11 16.33 -12.22
CA ALA A 100 16.09 15.47 -13.40
C ALA A 100 17.48 15.27 -14.01
N LEU A 101 18.32 16.32 -14.08
CA LEU A 101 19.70 16.24 -14.56
C LEU A 101 20.58 15.33 -13.68
N SER A 102 20.31 15.26 -12.38
CA SER A 102 21.06 14.42 -11.45
C SER A 102 20.71 12.93 -11.55
N LEU A 103 19.58 12.56 -12.19
CA LEU A 103 19.08 11.18 -12.25
C LEU A 103 20.14 10.17 -12.70
N PRO A 104 20.87 10.38 -13.82
CA PRO A 104 21.86 9.42 -14.26
C PRO A 104 22.94 9.12 -13.21
N ALA A 105 23.48 10.17 -12.58
CA ALA A 105 24.52 10.04 -11.56
C ALA A 105 23.99 9.36 -10.29
N LEU A 106 22.76 9.68 -9.87
CA LEU A 106 22.12 9.05 -8.71
C LEU A 106 21.87 7.56 -8.95
N LEU A 107 21.44 7.17 -10.15
CA LEU A 107 21.26 5.75 -10.50
C LEU A 107 22.59 4.96 -10.49
N GLN A 108 23.68 5.61 -10.87
CA GLN A 108 25.02 5.00 -10.91
C GLN A 108 25.60 4.83 -9.50
N ASN A 109 25.37 5.80 -8.63
CA ASN A 109 25.96 5.85 -7.29
C ASN A 109 25.05 5.32 -6.19
N GLN A 110 23.83 4.87 -6.50
CA GLN A 110 22.81 4.49 -5.53
C GLN A 110 23.32 3.55 -4.42
N SER A 111 24.10 2.51 -4.77
CA SER A 111 24.63 1.57 -3.79
C SER A 111 25.59 2.25 -2.79
N ASN A 112 26.44 3.16 -3.27
CA ASN A 112 27.38 3.91 -2.44
C ASN A 112 26.65 4.93 -1.55
N ASP A 113 25.67 5.64 -2.12
CA ASP A 113 24.87 6.62 -1.40
C ASP A 113 24.10 5.97 -0.25
N LEU A 114 23.48 4.81 -0.49
CA LEU A 114 22.79 4.04 0.56
C LEU A 114 23.75 3.56 1.65
N ALA A 115 24.94 3.06 1.28
CA ALA A 115 25.94 2.62 2.25
C ALA A 115 26.40 3.78 3.15
N MET A 116 26.59 4.97 2.58
CA MET A 116 26.91 6.18 3.32
C MET A 116 25.77 6.58 4.26
N LEU A 117 24.53 6.64 3.77
CA LEU A 117 23.37 7.01 4.56
C LEU A 117 23.14 6.06 5.73
N PHE A 118 23.24 4.74 5.53
CA PHE A 118 23.12 3.79 6.63
C PHE A 118 24.24 3.95 7.65
N THR A 119 25.47 4.22 7.21
CA THR A 119 26.59 4.49 8.12
C THR A 119 26.33 5.73 8.97
N LEU A 120 25.81 6.80 8.37
CA LEU A 120 25.46 8.04 9.08
C LEU A 120 24.37 7.80 10.15
N HIS A 121 23.32 7.03 9.81
CA HIS A 121 22.17 6.80 10.69
C HIS A 121 22.39 5.69 11.72
N SER A 122 23.38 4.81 11.52
CA SER A 122 23.71 3.72 12.46
C SER A 122 24.65 4.13 13.60
N ARG A 123 25.26 5.33 13.56
CA ARG A 123 26.26 5.77 14.55
C ARG A 123 25.63 5.90 15.95
N GLY A 124 25.90 4.93 16.81
CA GLY A 124 25.57 4.93 18.25
C GLY A 124 24.64 3.82 18.73
N LYS A 125 24.15 2.94 17.83
CA LYS A 125 23.37 1.75 18.21
C LYS A 125 24.14 0.50 17.77
N ASP A 126 24.20 -0.52 18.64
CA ASP A 126 24.95 -1.76 18.43
C ASP A 126 24.77 -2.31 17.01
N VAL A 127 25.89 -2.37 16.28
CA VAL A 127 25.99 -2.77 14.86
C VAL A 127 25.69 -4.28 14.68
N GLY A 128 25.38 -5.00 15.75
CA GLY A 128 25.13 -6.45 15.73
C GLY A 128 23.84 -6.91 15.06
N SER A 129 22.91 -6.02 14.70
CA SER A 129 21.58 -6.40 14.16
C SER A 129 21.15 -5.68 12.87
N CYS A 130 21.89 -4.66 12.40
CA CYS A 130 21.68 -4.09 11.07
C CYS A 130 22.25 -5.06 10.02
N THR A 131 21.45 -6.09 9.72
CA THR A 131 21.69 -7.10 8.68
C THR A 131 22.33 -6.46 7.46
N GLU A 132 23.54 -6.92 7.17
CA GLU A 132 24.39 -6.63 6.01
C GLU A 132 23.66 -5.96 4.85
N LEU A 133 24.13 -4.76 4.46
CA LEU A 133 23.82 -4.13 3.19
C LEU A 133 23.92 -5.16 2.07
N ARG A 134 22.78 -5.64 1.57
CA ARG A 134 22.79 -6.48 0.39
C ARG A 134 23.02 -5.59 -0.83
N PRO A 135 23.99 -5.91 -1.70
CA PRO A 135 24.28 -5.12 -2.91
C PRO A 135 23.07 -4.98 -3.85
N ASP A 136 22.02 -5.78 -3.68
CA ASP A 136 20.86 -5.88 -4.56
C ASP A 136 19.66 -5.03 -4.13
N MET A 137 19.75 -4.19 -3.08
CA MET A 137 18.61 -3.39 -2.59
C MET A 137 18.32 -2.12 -3.41
N GLY A 138 19.13 -1.85 -4.44
CA GLY A 138 18.95 -0.70 -5.31
C GLY A 138 17.72 -0.78 -6.23
N LEU A 139 17.51 0.26 -7.05
CA LEU A 139 16.37 0.34 -7.96
C LEU A 139 16.35 -0.85 -8.93
N LYS A 140 15.32 -1.69 -8.83
CA LYS A 140 15.10 -2.84 -9.69
C LYS A 140 13.60 -3.06 -9.88
N LEU A 141 13.23 -3.69 -10.99
CA LEU A 141 11.86 -4.12 -11.19
C LEU A 141 11.58 -5.29 -10.26
N LEU A 142 10.56 -5.16 -9.41
CA LEU A 142 10.08 -6.24 -8.56
C LEU A 142 8.81 -6.82 -9.20
N ARG A 143 8.96 -7.85 -10.04
CA ARG A 143 7.85 -8.45 -10.80
C ARG A 143 6.82 -9.14 -9.89
N ASP A 144 5.70 -9.54 -10.48
CA ASP A 144 4.74 -10.40 -9.79
C ASP A 144 5.41 -11.69 -9.31
N GLN A 145 4.97 -12.15 -8.14
CA GLN A 145 5.51 -13.27 -7.38
C GLN A 145 7.00 -13.14 -6.99
N GLN A 146 7.63 -11.99 -7.27
CA GLN A 146 9.02 -11.71 -6.90
C GLN A 146 9.04 -10.91 -5.60
N ARG A 147 9.19 -11.62 -4.48
CA ARG A 147 9.47 -10.98 -3.18
C ARG A 147 10.77 -10.19 -3.27
N GLY A 148 10.78 -8.98 -2.71
CA GLY A 148 12.01 -8.20 -2.60
C GLY A 148 11.76 -6.84 -1.98
N ILE A 149 12.88 -6.17 -1.67
CA ILE A 149 12.89 -4.81 -1.17
C ILE A 149 13.73 -3.94 -2.10
N VAL A 150 13.27 -2.71 -2.33
CA VAL A 150 14.00 -1.62 -2.98
C VAL A 150 14.13 -0.49 -1.98
N VAL A 151 15.32 0.06 -1.80
CA VAL A 151 15.59 1.21 -0.94
C VAL A 151 16.12 2.36 -1.79
N LEU A 152 15.50 3.52 -1.68
CA LEU A 152 15.85 4.73 -2.43
C LEU A 152 16.18 5.85 -1.45
N SER A 153 17.20 6.64 -1.71
CA SER A 153 17.38 7.91 -0.99
C SER A 153 16.22 8.85 -1.35
N GLN A 154 15.82 9.74 -0.44
CA GLN A 154 14.79 10.75 -0.72
C GLN A 154 15.20 11.64 -1.91
N ARG A 155 16.51 11.89 -2.11
CA ARG A 155 17.04 12.58 -3.29
C ARG A 155 16.79 11.83 -4.60
N LEU A 156 17.01 10.51 -4.63
CA LEU A 156 16.70 9.70 -5.82
C LEU A 156 15.18 9.66 -6.07
N VAL A 157 14.37 9.59 -5.00
CA VAL A 157 12.91 9.71 -5.11
C VAL A 157 12.50 11.05 -5.74
N ALA A 158 13.02 12.17 -5.25
CA ALA A 158 12.75 13.50 -5.80
C ALA A 158 13.17 13.61 -7.28
N SER A 159 14.31 13.05 -7.65
CA SER A 159 14.78 12.99 -9.04
C SER A 159 13.83 12.17 -9.94
N LEU A 160 13.36 11.00 -9.47
CA LEU A 160 12.38 10.19 -10.19
C LEU A 160 11.03 10.90 -10.36
N LEU A 161 10.56 11.63 -9.34
CA LEU A 161 9.34 12.41 -9.41
C LEU A 161 9.49 13.67 -10.27
N ALA A 162 10.66 14.31 -10.31
CA ALA A 162 10.93 15.43 -11.21
C ALA A 162 10.76 15.01 -12.68
N CYS A 163 11.23 13.81 -13.05
CA CYS A 163 10.98 13.26 -14.38
C CYS A 163 9.50 12.95 -14.65
N SER A 164 8.72 12.62 -13.61
CA SER A 164 7.27 12.40 -13.70
C SER A 164 6.53 13.73 -13.93
N PHE A 165 6.94 14.78 -13.22
CA PHE A 165 6.43 16.14 -13.39
C PHE A 165 6.66 16.68 -14.81
N LEU A 166 7.87 16.48 -15.35
CA LEU A 166 8.24 16.82 -16.72
C LEU A 166 7.72 15.83 -17.78
N CYS A 167 6.89 14.86 -17.37
CA CYS A 167 6.28 13.84 -18.23
C CYS A 167 7.29 13.05 -19.10
N LEU A 168 8.50 12.77 -18.60
CA LEU A 168 9.59 12.20 -19.40
C LEU A 168 9.59 10.66 -19.45
N TYR A 169 8.73 9.97 -18.69
CA TYR A 169 8.70 8.50 -18.72
C TYR A 169 8.08 7.95 -20.01
N PRO A 170 8.62 6.86 -20.57
CA PRO A 170 8.01 6.17 -21.72
C PRO A 170 6.71 5.46 -21.30
N SER A 171 5.58 5.79 -21.92
CA SER A 171 4.26 5.28 -21.47
C SER A 171 3.94 3.88 -21.99
N SER A 172 4.27 3.58 -23.24
CA SER A 172 3.89 2.32 -23.91
C SER A 172 4.56 1.08 -23.30
N GLU A 173 5.88 1.11 -23.08
CA GLU A 173 6.66 0.01 -22.50
C GLU A 173 6.22 -0.30 -21.07
N ARG A 174 5.90 0.75 -20.29
CA ARG A 174 5.44 0.60 -18.92
C ARG A 174 4.08 -0.09 -18.86
N ARG A 175 3.16 0.27 -19.76
CA ARG A 175 1.84 -0.36 -19.86
C ARG A 175 1.94 -1.86 -20.19
N GLN A 176 2.83 -2.23 -21.10
CA GLN A 176 3.05 -3.65 -21.47
C GLN A 176 3.50 -4.51 -20.28
N GLU A 177 4.14 -3.88 -19.29
CA GLU A 177 4.67 -4.54 -18.09
C GLU A 177 3.77 -4.33 -16.87
N ASN A 178 2.53 -3.90 -17.08
CA ASN A 178 1.54 -3.62 -16.04
C ASN A 178 2.07 -2.72 -14.92
N LEU A 179 2.92 -1.74 -15.28
CA LEU A 179 3.37 -0.70 -14.37
C LEU A 179 2.33 0.43 -14.30
N PRO A 180 2.18 1.09 -13.13
CA PRO A 180 1.35 2.28 -13.03
C PRO A 180 1.82 3.39 -13.98
N HIS A 181 0.85 4.22 -14.40
CA HIS A 181 1.10 5.42 -15.20
C HIS A 181 1.87 6.44 -14.35
N MET A 182 3.03 6.90 -14.86
CA MET A 182 3.97 7.69 -14.06
C MET A 182 3.96 9.18 -14.39
N ASN A 183 3.59 9.58 -15.61
CA ASN A 183 3.59 10.99 -15.99
C ASN A 183 2.35 11.69 -15.40
N ILE A 184 2.49 12.98 -15.04
CA ILE A 184 1.39 13.77 -14.46
C ILE A 184 0.50 14.44 -15.52
N ASP A 185 0.65 14.10 -16.79
CA ASP A 185 -0.12 14.65 -17.91
C ASP A 185 -1.64 14.55 -17.68
N ARG A 186 -2.09 13.49 -17.00
CA ARG A 186 -3.50 13.33 -16.63
C ARG A 186 -3.95 14.27 -15.51
N LEU A 187 -3.08 14.66 -14.58
CA LEU A 187 -3.42 15.69 -13.59
C LEU A 187 -3.66 17.03 -14.27
N PHE A 188 -2.77 17.41 -15.19
CA PHE A 188 -2.96 18.63 -15.97
C PHE A 188 -4.25 18.59 -16.80
N ALA A 189 -4.47 17.52 -17.57
CA ALA A 189 -5.70 17.34 -18.34
C ALA A 189 -6.96 17.37 -17.45
N GLY A 190 -6.90 16.77 -16.26
CA GLY A 190 -8.03 16.63 -15.34
C GLY A 190 -8.54 17.95 -14.74
N ILE A 191 -7.76 19.03 -14.78
CA ILE A 191 -8.19 20.36 -14.30
C ILE A 191 -9.43 20.84 -15.07
N TYR A 192 -9.45 20.62 -16.39
CA TYR A 192 -10.55 21.07 -17.24
C TYR A 192 -11.84 20.26 -17.03
N GLU A 193 -11.73 18.98 -16.68
CA GLU A 193 -12.86 18.05 -16.65
C GLU A 193 -13.46 17.82 -15.24
N ARG A 194 -12.67 17.93 -14.17
CA ARG A 194 -13.07 17.47 -12.82
C ARG A 194 -12.82 18.46 -11.66
N GLY A 195 -12.38 19.69 -11.96
CA GLY A 195 -12.48 20.83 -11.05
C GLY A 195 -11.45 20.91 -9.91
N GLU A 196 -11.80 21.64 -8.84
CA GLU A 196 -10.91 22.14 -7.77
C GLU A 196 -10.07 21.07 -7.06
N SER A 197 -10.55 19.83 -6.90
CA SER A 197 -9.75 18.83 -6.16
C SER A 197 -8.46 18.48 -6.90
N ILE A 198 -8.46 18.44 -8.24
CA ILE A 198 -7.27 18.17 -9.05
C ILE A 198 -6.26 19.32 -8.97
N GLU A 199 -6.74 20.57 -8.98
CA GLU A 199 -5.91 21.74 -8.72
C GLU A 199 -5.17 21.61 -7.38
N HIS A 200 -5.88 21.19 -6.32
CA HIS A 200 -5.28 21.04 -5.00
C HIS A 200 -4.32 19.83 -4.91
N LYS A 201 -4.49 18.80 -5.74
CA LYS A 201 -3.47 17.73 -5.89
C LYS A 201 -2.19 18.30 -6.49
N LEU A 202 -2.29 19.13 -7.52
CA LEU A 202 -1.13 19.81 -8.11
C LEU A 202 -0.44 20.73 -7.10
N LEU A 203 -1.20 21.50 -6.31
CA LEU A 203 -0.65 22.31 -5.23
C LEU A 203 0.17 21.48 -4.23
N CYS A 204 -0.27 20.25 -3.89
CA CYS A 204 0.52 19.36 -3.05
C CYS A 204 1.87 18.97 -3.69
N LEU A 205 1.87 18.67 -5.00
CA LEU A 205 3.10 18.33 -5.73
C LEU A 205 4.03 19.53 -5.88
N LEU A 206 3.49 20.73 -6.13
CA LEU A 206 4.26 21.98 -6.18
C LEU A 206 4.93 22.24 -4.82
N HIS A 207 4.18 22.15 -3.73
CA HIS A 207 4.70 22.32 -2.36
C HIS A 207 5.80 21.30 -2.03
N TYR A 208 5.63 20.04 -2.45
CA TYR A 208 6.69 19.03 -2.32
C TYR A 208 7.98 19.45 -3.04
N PHE A 209 7.89 19.88 -4.29
CA PHE A 209 9.07 20.32 -5.05
C PHE A 209 9.69 21.59 -4.46
N GLU A 210 8.89 22.56 -4.02
CA GLU A 210 9.37 23.73 -3.29
C GLU A 210 10.24 23.31 -2.11
N ARG A 211 9.76 22.38 -1.28
CA ARG A 211 10.51 21.91 -0.11
C ARG A 211 11.79 21.18 -0.48
N VAL A 212 11.74 20.20 -1.38
CA VAL A 212 12.93 19.37 -1.67
C VAL A 212 13.97 20.12 -2.50
N CYS A 213 13.58 21.09 -3.32
CA CYS A 213 14.51 21.96 -4.05
C CYS A 213 15.18 22.97 -3.11
N GLN A 214 14.48 23.46 -2.08
CA GLN A 214 15.07 24.36 -1.08
C GLN A 214 15.94 23.61 -0.06
N ASN A 215 15.44 22.51 0.49
CA ASN A 215 16.07 21.74 1.56
C ASN A 215 15.87 20.24 1.32
N MET A 216 16.77 19.64 0.55
CA MET A 216 16.71 18.21 0.21
C MET A 216 16.87 17.34 1.47
N PRO A 217 15.90 16.48 1.80
CA PRO A 217 16.01 15.59 2.95
C PRO A 217 17.03 14.46 2.72
N GLU A 218 17.72 14.06 3.79
CA GLU A 218 18.82 13.09 3.77
C GLU A 218 18.43 11.69 4.26
N GLY A 219 17.14 11.32 4.19
CA GLY A 219 16.69 9.99 4.53
C GLY A 219 16.59 9.03 3.37
N VAL A 220 15.99 7.88 3.65
CA VAL A 220 15.65 6.86 2.65
C VAL A 220 14.20 6.43 2.78
N VAL A 221 13.67 5.87 1.70
CA VAL A 221 12.36 5.23 1.63
C VAL A 221 12.55 3.82 1.09
N SER A 222 11.95 2.83 1.76
CA SER A 222 12.00 1.44 1.33
C SER A 222 10.63 0.94 0.87
N PHE A 223 10.63 0.13 -0.17
CA PHE A 223 9.46 -0.48 -0.78
C PHE A 223 9.65 -1.99 -0.80
N GLU A 224 8.87 -2.72 0.00
CA GLU A 224 8.90 -4.18 0.08
C GLU A 224 7.68 -4.77 -0.65
N ARG A 225 7.92 -5.55 -1.72
CA ARG A 225 6.89 -6.42 -2.31
C ARG A 225 6.82 -7.69 -1.48
N LYS A 226 5.75 -7.83 -0.70
CA LYS A 226 5.44 -9.04 0.06
C LYS A 226 4.70 -10.02 -0.85
N VAL A 227 5.06 -11.30 -0.72
CA VAL A 227 4.43 -12.41 -1.45
C VAL A 227 4.27 -13.56 -0.48
N ILE A 228 3.04 -14.02 -0.27
CA ILE A 228 2.81 -15.30 0.41
C ILE A 228 2.79 -16.40 -0.65
N SER A 229 3.60 -17.46 -0.45
CA SER A 229 3.56 -18.63 -1.33
C SER A 229 2.16 -19.23 -1.35
N LEU A 230 1.58 -19.38 -2.55
CA LEU A 230 0.31 -20.08 -2.75
C LEU A 230 0.41 -21.56 -2.34
N GLN A 231 1.62 -22.14 -2.29
CA GLN A 231 1.83 -23.49 -1.76
C GLN A 231 1.71 -23.53 -0.23
N ASN A 232 2.03 -22.44 0.47
CA ASN A 232 1.79 -22.28 1.90
C ASN A 232 0.31 -21.93 2.18
N LEU A 233 -0.40 -21.43 1.17
CA LEU A 233 -1.84 -21.15 1.19
C LEU A 233 -2.58 -22.16 0.30
N LYS A 234 -2.37 -23.47 0.50
CA LYS A 234 -3.25 -24.48 -0.13
C LYS A 234 -4.69 -24.24 0.35
N TYR A 235 -5.43 -23.50 -0.46
CA TYR A 235 -6.87 -23.23 -0.46
C TYR A 235 -7.68 -23.99 0.59
N SER A 236 -7.65 -23.54 1.83
CA SER A 236 -8.48 -24.20 2.80
C SER A 236 -9.17 -23.20 3.67
N ASN A 237 -10.47 -23.10 3.41
CA ASN A 237 -11.45 -22.96 4.49
C ASN A 237 -10.95 -23.62 5.79
N THR A 238 -10.30 -24.80 5.70
CA THR A 238 -9.69 -25.50 6.84
C THR A 238 -8.56 -24.74 7.53
N PHE A 239 -7.66 -24.02 6.85
CA PHE A 239 -6.61 -23.21 7.49
C PHE A 239 -7.22 -22.17 8.42
N TRP A 240 -8.25 -21.47 7.94
CA TRP A 240 -8.93 -20.46 8.72
C TRP A 240 -9.81 -21.08 9.80
N SER A 241 -10.65 -22.07 9.45
CA SER A 241 -11.59 -22.70 10.38
C SER A 241 -10.92 -23.53 11.48
N SER A 242 -9.69 -24.02 11.27
CA SER A 242 -8.92 -24.75 12.29
C SER A 242 -8.01 -23.87 13.14
N SER A 243 -7.96 -22.55 12.87
CA SER A 243 -7.09 -21.66 13.62
C SER A 243 -7.57 -21.47 15.06
N THR A 244 -6.69 -21.79 16.00
CA THR A 244 -6.86 -21.55 17.44
C THR A 244 -6.25 -20.21 17.88
N THR A 245 -5.88 -19.35 16.94
CA THR A 245 -5.30 -18.04 17.25
C THR A 245 -6.36 -17.14 17.89
N SER A 246 -6.10 -16.62 19.08
CA SER A 246 -6.96 -15.63 19.74
C SER A 246 -7.14 -14.39 18.86
N ILE A 247 -8.36 -13.86 18.87
CA ILE A 247 -8.68 -12.59 18.23
C ILE A 247 -7.91 -11.45 18.95
N CYS A 248 -7.25 -10.57 18.19
CA CYS A 248 -6.53 -9.43 18.76
C CYS A 248 -7.50 -8.33 19.21
N PRO A 249 -7.13 -7.48 20.18
CA PRO A 249 -7.89 -6.28 20.53
C PRO A 249 -8.25 -5.43 19.29
N LEU A 250 -9.47 -4.88 19.28
CA LEU A 250 -9.96 -3.95 18.26
C LEU A 250 -10.58 -2.72 18.93
N THR A 251 -10.23 -1.53 18.43
CA THR A 251 -10.84 -0.27 18.86
C THR A 251 -11.33 0.50 17.65
N VAL A 252 -12.60 0.90 17.68
CA VAL A 252 -13.19 1.75 16.66
C VAL A 252 -12.87 3.21 16.97
N VAL A 253 -12.28 3.89 15.99
CA VAL A 253 -11.98 5.32 16.02
C VAL A 253 -13.04 6.05 15.20
N VAL A 254 -13.74 6.99 15.84
CA VAL A 254 -14.86 7.73 15.21
C VAL A 254 -14.34 8.90 14.38
N ASP A 255 -13.48 9.72 14.99
CA ASP A 255 -12.95 10.95 14.43
C ASP A 255 -11.44 10.86 14.16
N GLY A 256 -10.99 11.59 13.14
CA GLY A 256 -9.60 11.61 12.70
C GLY A 256 -9.32 10.69 11.52
N SER A 257 -8.05 10.60 11.17
CA SER A 257 -7.57 9.90 9.99
C SER A 257 -6.50 8.86 10.36
N ILE A 258 -6.27 7.92 9.43
CA ILE A 258 -5.28 6.84 9.61
C ILE A 258 -3.87 7.44 9.75
N GLU A 259 -3.55 8.46 8.96
CA GLU A 259 -2.26 9.16 8.96
C GLU A 259 -2.03 10.02 10.19
N ASP A 260 -3.08 10.58 10.79
CA ASP A 260 -2.95 11.47 11.95
C ASP A 260 -2.86 10.69 13.25
N LEU A 261 -3.70 9.66 13.43
CA LEU A 261 -3.81 8.93 14.70
C LEU A 261 -3.17 7.53 14.66
N GLY A 262 -2.78 7.01 13.50
CA GLY A 262 -2.14 5.70 13.32
C GLY A 262 -0.61 5.74 13.28
N GLN A 263 0.04 6.73 13.90
CA GLN A 263 1.48 7.00 13.76
C GLN A 263 2.37 5.82 14.21
N ASP A 264 1.95 5.05 15.22
CA ASP A 264 2.65 3.85 15.72
C ASP A 264 2.09 2.53 15.14
N CYS A 265 1.36 2.62 14.03
CA CYS A 265 0.72 1.48 13.37
C CYS A 265 1.28 1.25 11.97
N LEU A 266 1.03 0.06 11.44
CA LEU A 266 1.00 -0.19 10.01
C LEU A 266 -0.28 0.46 9.44
N GLN A 267 -0.11 1.55 8.70
CA GLN A 267 -1.20 2.37 8.16
C GLN A 267 -1.67 1.83 6.82
N VAL A 268 -2.92 1.41 6.75
CA VAL A 268 -3.46 0.76 5.55
C VAL A 268 -3.79 1.79 4.47
N ASP A 269 -3.19 1.59 3.30
CA ASP A 269 -3.57 2.21 2.04
C ASP A 269 -4.60 1.31 1.33
N PHE A 270 -5.78 1.85 1.06
CA PHE A 270 -6.90 1.18 0.40
C PHE A 270 -6.65 1.14 -1.12
N ALA A 271 -5.57 0.45 -1.47
CA ALA A 271 -4.92 0.58 -2.74
C ALA A 271 -5.74 0.05 -3.92
N ASN A 272 -5.42 0.54 -5.11
CA ASN A 272 -5.65 -0.17 -6.34
C ASN A 272 -4.60 -1.29 -6.52
N ARG A 273 -4.91 -2.28 -7.36
CA ARG A 273 -3.96 -3.34 -7.74
C ARG A 273 -2.69 -2.77 -8.36
N LEU A 274 -2.83 -1.68 -9.11
CA LEU A 274 -1.72 -0.84 -9.56
C LEU A 274 -1.51 0.22 -8.49
N LEU A 275 -0.39 0.12 -7.76
CA LEU A 275 -0.05 1.03 -6.67
C LEU A 275 -0.24 2.50 -7.09
N GLY A 276 -0.87 3.28 -6.22
CA GLY A 276 -1.16 4.69 -6.42
C GLY A 276 -2.45 4.96 -7.20
N GLY A 277 -3.11 3.95 -7.76
CA GLY A 277 -4.43 4.11 -8.39
C GLY A 277 -4.50 5.30 -9.37
N GLY A 278 -5.36 6.26 -9.07
CA GLY A 278 -5.51 7.51 -9.82
C GLY A 278 -4.68 8.68 -9.30
N ALA A 279 -3.63 8.46 -8.49
CA ALA A 279 -2.89 9.51 -7.78
C ALA A 279 -2.28 10.53 -8.74
N LEU A 280 -1.74 10.08 -9.87
CA LEU A 280 -1.21 10.94 -10.95
C LEU A 280 -2.23 11.13 -12.09
N GLY A 281 -3.53 11.08 -11.75
CA GLY A 281 -4.65 11.40 -12.64
C GLY A 281 -5.89 11.79 -11.84
N ASP A 282 -7.05 11.28 -12.23
CA ASP A 282 -8.36 11.79 -11.78
C ASP A 282 -8.83 11.30 -10.40
N GLY A 283 -8.15 10.33 -9.80
CA GLY A 283 -8.55 9.77 -8.50
C GLY A 283 -8.29 10.75 -7.36
N CYS A 284 -9.19 10.83 -6.37
CA CYS A 284 -8.99 11.71 -5.21
C CYS A 284 -9.67 11.13 -3.95
N VAL A 285 -9.57 9.81 -3.76
CA VAL A 285 -10.07 9.15 -2.56
C VAL A 285 -8.89 8.81 -1.65
N GLN A 286 -9.03 7.84 -0.74
CA GLN A 286 -8.06 7.59 0.33
C GLN A 286 -6.63 7.32 -0.19
N GLU A 287 -6.43 6.43 -1.16
CA GLU A 287 -5.10 6.13 -1.73
C GLU A 287 -4.49 7.39 -2.37
N GLU A 288 -5.24 8.08 -3.25
CA GLU A 288 -4.70 9.23 -3.96
C GLU A 288 -4.39 10.42 -3.06
N ILE A 289 -5.26 10.69 -2.08
CA ILE A 289 -5.00 11.73 -1.07
C ILE A 289 -3.71 11.40 -0.33
N ARG A 290 -3.53 10.14 0.08
CA ARG A 290 -2.33 9.72 0.79
C ARG A 290 -1.07 9.94 -0.04
N PHE A 291 -1.12 9.63 -1.34
CA PHE A 291 -0.02 9.86 -2.27
C PHE A 291 0.24 11.35 -2.53
N MET A 292 -0.74 12.24 -2.41
CA MET A 292 -0.51 13.68 -2.55
C MET A 292 0.10 14.31 -1.30
N ILE A 293 -0.29 13.88 -0.10
CA ILE A 293 0.31 14.39 1.14
C ILE A 293 1.67 13.74 1.45
N ASN A 294 1.94 12.54 0.92
CA ASN A 294 3.22 11.84 0.94
C ASN A 294 3.71 11.51 -0.50
N PRO A 295 4.14 12.49 -1.33
CA PRO A 295 4.49 12.25 -2.74
C PRO A 295 5.56 11.19 -2.98
N GLU A 296 6.42 10.94 -2.00
CA GLU A 296 7.46 9.91 -2.07
C GLU A 296 6.90 8.48 -2.26
N LEU A 297 5.64 8.23 -1.88
CA LEU A 297 4.96 6.95 -2.13
C LEU A 297 4.88 6.63 -3.64
N ALA A 298 4.71 7.67 -4.48
CA ALA A 298 4.61 7.51 -5.93
C ALA A 298 5.91 6.99 -6.57
N ALA A 299 7.07 7.04 -5.90
CA ALA A 299 8.29 6.44 -6.44
C ALA A 299 8.17 4.92 -6.65
N GLY A 300 7.34 4.23 -5.84
CA GLY A 300 7.05 2.80 -6.00
C GLY A 300 6.42 2.49 -7.37
N MET A 301 5.65 3.42 -7.93
CA MET A 301 5.01 3.30 -9.24
C MET A 301 6.03 3.08 -10.36
N VAL A 302 7.27 3.55 -10.20
CA VAL A 302 8.34 3.40 -11.21
C VAL A 302 8.70 1.94 -11.47
N PHE A 303 8.63 1.06 -10.46
CA PHE A 303 9.24 -0.27 -10.50
C PHE A 303 8.40 -1.41 -9.89
N LEU A 304 7.17 -1.13 -9.43
CA LEU A 304 6.23 -2.12 -8.90
C LEU A 304 5.07 -2.35 -9.88
N PRO A 305 5.11 -3.41 -10.72
CA PRO A 305 3.96 -3.86 -11.49
C PRO A 305 2.79 -4.30 -10.61
N VAL A 306 1.61 -4.38 -11.22
CA VAL A 306 0.33 -4.82 -10.63
C VAL A 306 0.47 -5.94 -9.59
N MET A 307 -0.24 -5.80 -8.47
CA MET A 307 -0.32 -6.82 -7.42
C MET A 307 -1.26 -7.98 -7.81
N ALA A 308 -0.80 -9.21 -7.52
CA ALA A 308 -1.62 -10.42 -7.50
C ALA A 308 -2.34 -10.58 -6.14
N SER A 309 -3.31 -11.50 -6.07
CA SER A 309 -4.16 -11.69 -4.88
C SER A 309 -3.40 -12.04 -3.58
N ASN A 310 -2.20 -12.61 -3.69
CA ASN A 310 -1.35 -13.04 -2.57
C ASN A 310 -0.20 -12.09 -2.26
N GLU A 311 -0.25 -10.87 -2.80
CA GLU A 311 0.82 -9.88 -2.67
C GLU A 311 0.37 -8.63 -1.91
N SER A 312 1.31 -7.88 -1.37
CA SER A 312 1.07 -6.53 -0.84
C SER A 312 2.36 -5.72 -0.96
N ILE A 313 2.27 -4.41 -0.80
CA ILE A 313 3.43 -3.51 -0.87
C ILE A 313 3.52 -2.74 0.44
N GLU A 314 4.60 -2.94 1.20
CA GLU A 314 4.91 -2.12 2.37
C GLU A 314 5.89 -1.02 2.00
N ILE A 315 5.58 0.22 2.36
CA ILE A 315 6.41 1.39 2.13
C ILE A 315 6.75 2.00 3.49
N VAL A 316 8.04 2.15 3.77
CA VAL A 316 8.54 2.68 5.05
C VAL A 316 9.48 3.83 4.78
N GLY A 317 9.27 4.96 5.48
CA GLY A 317 10.16 6.11 5.42
C GLY A 317 9.63 7.32 4.67
N ALA A 318 8.48 7.20 4.01
CA ALA A 318 7.88 8.31 3.28
C ALA A 318 7.50 9.46 4.22
N GLU A 319 7.94 10.66 3.88
CA GLU A 319 7.65 11.89 4.60
C GLU A 319 6.32 12.50 4.18
N ARG A 320 5.58 13.07 5.14
CA ARG A 320 4.40 13.89 4.84
C ARG A 320 4.83 15.34 4.63
N TYR A 321 4.42 15.92 3.50
CA TYR A 321 4.77 17.28 3.10
C TYR A 321 3.61 18.25 3.23
N CYS A 322 2.37 17.76 3.11
CA CYS A 322 1.19 18.61 3.00
C CYS A 322 0.16 18.30 4.09
N SER A 323 -0.42 19.37 4.61
CA SER A 323 -1.68 19.34 5.35
C SER A 323 -2.84 19.39 4.35
N TYR A 324 -4.00 18.85 4.71
CA TYR A 324 -5.16 18.86 3.84
C TYR A 324 -6.47 18.95 4.62
N THR A 325 -7.55 19.26 3.92
CA THR A 325 -8.93 19.10 4.39
C THR A 325 -9.79 18.47 3.31
N GLY A 326 -10.97 17.98 3.68
CA GLY A 326 -11.94 17.39 2.77
C GLY A 326 -11.52 16.04 2.17
N TYR A 327 -12.35 15.54 1.28
CA TYR A 327 -12.24 14.22 0.66
C TYR A 327 -12.93 14.21 -0.71
N ALA A 328 -12.43 13.41 -1.67
CA ALA A 328 -12.97 13.38 -3.03
C ALA A 328 -13.00 14.78 -3.67
N SER A 329 -14.16 15.24 -4.16
CA SER A 329 -14.33 16.56 -4.77
C SER A 329 -14.08 17.73 -3.79
N SER A 330 -14.21 17.48 -2.49
CA SER A 330 -13.96 18.49 -1.44
C SER A 330 -12.51 18.54 -0.96
N PHE A 331 -11.62 17.71 -1.49
CA PHE A 331 -10.20 17.72 -1.11
C PHE A 331 -9.56 19.08 -1.37
N ARG A 332 -8.88 19.63 -0.35
CA ARG A 332 -8.14 20.88 -0.44
C ARG A 332 -6.76 20.72 0.22
N PHE A 333 -5.72 21.13 -0.51
CA PHE A 333 -4.42 21.43 0.07
C PHE A 333 -4.57 22.50 1.14
N ASN A 334 -3.93 22.31 2.30
CA ASN A 334 -4.05 23.18 3.46
C ASN A 334 -2.68 23.60 4.02
N GLY A 335 -1.69 23.77 3.14
CA GLY A 335 -0.35 24.25 3.50
C GLY A 335 0.64 23.17 3.93
N ASP A 336 1.78 23.64 4.46
CA ASP A 336 2.89 22.80 4.88
C ASP A 336 2.52 21.83 6.00
N PHE A 337 3.12 20.64 5.97
CA PHE A 337 3.15 19.71 7.08
C PHE A 337 4.60 19.43 7.46
N ARG A 338 4.96 19.75 8.69
CA ARG A 338 6.29 19.45 9.24
C ARG A 338 6.26 18.08 9.90
N ASP A 339 6.74 17.09 9.17
CA ASP A 339 6.81 15.72 9.66
C ASP A 339 7.88 15.57 10.75
N VAL A 340 7.43 15.35 11.98
CA VAL A 340 8.26 15.14 13.17
C VAL A 340 8.49 13.67 13.50
N MET A 341 8.04 12.74 12.65
CA MET A 341 8.24 11.30 12.86
C MET A 341 9.73 11.00 13.00
N PRO A 342 10.13 10.25 14.06
CA PRO A 342 11.52 9.87 14.25
C PRO A 342 12.00 8.96 13.11
N ARG A 343 13.31 8.91 12.91
CA ARG A 343 13.94 8.02 11.95
C ARG A 343 14.43 6.73 12.62
N ASP A 344 14.31 5.62 11.90
CA ASP A 344 14.88 4.33 12.30
C ASP A 344 16.39 4.26 12.00
N ALA A 345 17.01 3.12 12.29
CA ALA A 345 18.45 2.90 12.07
C ALA A 345 18.86 2.96 10.58
N TRP A 346 17.91 2.84 9.65
CA TRP A 346 18.16 2.95 8.21
C TRP A 346 17.99 4.38 7.71
N GLY A 347 17.62 5.33 8.58
CA GLY A 347 17.30 6.72 8.20
C GLY A 347 15.91 6.88 7.58
N ARG A 348 15.04 5.86 7.69
CA ARG A 348 13.64 5.93 7.27
C ARG A 348 12.83 6.58 8.36
N ARG A 349 11.93 7.50 8.03
CA ARG A 349 10.88 7.91 8.98
C ARG A 349 10.08 6.68 9.43
N ARG A 350 9.66 6.63 10.70
CA ARG A 350 8.82 5.54 11.25
C ARG A 350 7.37 5.58 10.76
N THR A 351 7.16 6.05 9.54
CA THR A 351 5.87 6.00 8.84
C THR A 351 5.82 4.69 8.05
N HIS A 352 4.94 3.78 8.45
CA HIS A 352 4.73 2.49 7.80
C HIS A 352 3.39 2.49 7.06
N VAL A 353 3.43 2.42 5.74
CA VAL A 353 2.23 2.33 4.88
C VAL A 353 2.15 0.95 4.26
N ILE A 354 0.99 0.30 4.31
CA ILE A 354 0.74 -0.99 3.65
C ILE A 354 -0.36 -0.87 2.59
N ALA A 355 0.01 -1.04 1.33
CA ALA A 355 -0.91 -1.07 0.21
C ALA A 355 -1.49 -2.48 0.03
N ILE A 356 -2.81 -2.60 0.17
CA ILE A 356 -3.59 -3.81 -0.11
C ILE A 356 -4.82 -3.47 -0.95
N ASP A 357 -4.97 -4.15 -2.08
CA ASP A 357 -6.10 -3.94 -2.99
C ASP A 357 -7.30 -4.84 -2.69
N ALA A 358 -8.49 -4.26 -2.48
CA ALA A 358 -9.74 -5.04 -2.38
C ALA A 358 -10.30 -5.39 -3.77
N LEU A 359 -11.24 -6.35 -3.84
CA LEU A 359 -11.98 -6.60 -5.07
C LEU A 359 -12.91 -5.42 -5.38
N SER A 360 -12.96 -5.03 -6.65
CA SER A 360 -13.83 -3.95 -7.12
C SER A 360 -15.19 -4.48 -7.57
N GLN A 361 -16.25 -3.91 -7.02
CA GLN A 361 -17.66 -4.20 -7.33
C GLN A 361 -17.97 -5.70 -7.35
N PRO A 362 -17.65 -6.45 -6.27
CA PRO A 362 -17.85 -7.90 -6.25
C PRO A 362 -19.34 -8.30 -6.17
N GLY A 363 -20.27 -7.37 -5.95
CA GLY A 363 -21.69 -7.69 -5.76
C GLY A 363 -21.88 -8.73 -4.65
N ASP A 364 -22.83 -9.65 -4.83
CA ASP A 364 -23.07 -10.73 -3.85
C ASP A 364 -22.01 -11.83 -3.88
N ASP A 365 -21.17 -11.91 -4.93
CA ASP A 365 -20.10 -12.91 -5.01
C ASP A 365 -19.09 -12.77 -3.87
N GLN A 366 -18.99 -11.59 -3.25
CA GLN A 366 -18.12 -11.35 -2.10
C GLN A 366 -18.36 -12.29 -0.92
N PHE A 367 -19.56 -12.86 -0.79
CA PHE A 367 -19.89 -13.82 0.25
C PHE A 367 -19.45 -15.25 -0.10
N ARG A 368 -19.16 -15.54 -1.37
CA ARG A 368 -18.70 -16.86 -1.80
C ARG A 368 -17.29 -17.13 -1.28
N LEU A 369 -17.03 -18.38 -0.93
CA LEU A 369 -15.76 -18.80 -0.32
C LEU A 369 -14.50 -18.31 -1.07
N PRO A 370 -14.39 -18.41 -2.42
CA PRO A 370 -13.19 -17.95 -3.12
C PRO A 370 -12.91 -16.46 -2.95
N TYR A 371 -13.96 -15.64 -2.92
CA TYR A 371 -13.85 -14.18 -2.81
C TYR A 371 -13.46 -13.77 -1.39
N ARG A 372 -14.08 -14.38 -0.38
CA ARG A 372 -13.70 -14.15 1.02
C ARG A 372 -12.27 -14.57 1.32
N VAL A 373 -11.87 -15.76 0.86
CA VAL A 373 -10.50 -16.25 1.02
C VAL A 373 -9.51 -15.33 0.31
N ARG A 374 -9.87 -14.80 -0.86
CA ARG A 374 -9.05 -13.80 -1.57
C ARG A 374 -8.83 -12.55 -0.73
N GLU A 375 -9.89 -11.94 -0.22
CA GLU A 375 -9.79 -10.70 0.58
C GLU A 375 -9.03 -10.93 1.89
N LEU A 376 -9.31 -12.05 2.55
CA LEU A 376 -8.64 -12.44 3.79
C LEU A 376 -7.15 -12.69 3.56
N THR A 377 -6.79 -13.38 2.46
CA THR A 377 -5.39 -13.62 2.06
C THR A 377 -4.65 -12.32 1.77
N LYS A 378 -5.30 -11.39 1.07
CA LYS A 378 -4.74 -10.08 0.74
C LYS A 378 -4.41 -9.29 2.01
N ALA A 379 -5.38 -9.13 2.90
CA ALA A 379 -5.19 -8.44 4.18
C ALA A 379 -4.10 -9.14 5.02
N TYR A 380 -4.15 -10.48 5.11
CA TYR A 380 -3.15 -11.26 5.84
C TYR A 380 -1.74 -11.08 5.29
N CYS A 381 -1.57 -11.01 3.96
CA CYS A 381 -0.29 -10.69 3.31
C CYS A 381 0.24 -9.33 3.74
N GLY A 382 -0.62 -8.31 3.75
CA GLY A 382 -0.24 -6.98 4.22
C GLY A 382 0.18 -6.98 5.69
N PHE A 383 -0.60 -7.65 6.52
CA PHE A 383 -0.44 -7.65 7.98
C PHE A 383 0.64 -8.62 8.47
N LEU A 384 1.17 -9.52 7.65
CA LEU A 384 2.28 -10.38 8.06
C LEU A 384 3.56 -9.60 8.34
N ASN A 385 4.22 -9.92 9.46
CA ASN A 385 5.55 -9.40 9.79
C ASN A 385 6.62 -9.98 8.84
N SER A 386 7.50 -9.13 8.30
CA SER A 386 8.49 -9.53 7.30
C SER A 386 9.52 -10.55 7.81
N ALA A 387 9.71 -10.70 9.12
CA ALA A 387 10.51 -11.79 9.71
C ALA A 387 9.84 -13.15 9.55
N ARG A 388 8.55 -13.26 9.87
CA ARG A 388 7.77 -14.51 9.76
C ARG A 388 7.52 -14.94 8.31
N LEU A 389 7.57 -13.99 7.37
CA LEU A 389 7.61 -14.31 5.94
C LEU A 389 8.90 -15.06 5.55
N ARG A 390 10.03 -14.82 6.22
CA ARG A 390 11.31 -15.50 5.94
C ARG A 390 11.35 -16.93 6.49
N ASP A 391 10.78 -17.17 7.66
CA ASP A 391 10.72 -18.52 8.24
C ASP A 391 9.88 -19.48 7.38
N ASN A 392 8.80 -18.96 6.78
CA ASN A 392 7.99 -19.69 5.80
C ASN A 392 8.65 -19.84 4.41
N ALA A 393 9.83 -19.24 4.19
CA ALA A 393 10.56 -19.24 2.91
C ALA A 393 11.73 -20.23 2.86
N VAL A 394 12.01 -20.98 3.93
CA VAL A 394 13.14 -21.94 4.01
C VAL A 394 13.02 -23.12 3.02
N ASN A 395 11.88 -23.29 2.34
CA ASN A 395 11.69 -24.33 1.30
C ASN A 395 11.70 -23.82 -0.15
N TRP A 396 12.26 -22.63 -0.43
CA TRP A 396 12.43 -22.17 -1.81
C TRP A 396 13.70 -22.76 -2.45
N LYS A 397 13.54 -23.78 -3.32
CA LYS A 397 14.53 -24.12 -4.36
C LYS A 397 14.05 -23.57 -5.71
N PRO A 398 14.87 -22.81 -6.46
CA PRO A 398 14.47 -22.34 -7.78
C PRO A 398 14.30 -23.52 -8.73
N PHE A 399 13.11 -23.68 -9.30
CA PHE A 399 12.88 -24.63 -10.38
C PHE A 399 13.50 -24.08 -11.67
N ARG A 400 14.54 -24.76 -12.18
CA ARG A 400 15.02 -24.54 -13.56
C ARG A 400 13.95 -25.06 -14.51
N GLN A 401 13.17 -24.17 -15.13
CA GLN A 401 12.36 -24.56 -16.27
C GLN A 401 13.27 -24.84 -17.46
N SER A 402 13.24 -26.10 -17.89
CA SER A 402 13.79 -26.58 -19.15
C SER A 402 13.29 -25.72 -20.31
N ALA A 403 14.23 -25.16 -21.06
CA ALA A 403 13.94 -24.48 -22.31
C ALA A 403 13.37 -25.46 -23.36
N LYS A 404 12.55 -24.89 -24.25
CA LYS A 404 12.08 -25.37 -25.58
C LYS A 404 10.74 -26.10 -25.61
N SER A 405 9.74 -25.46 -26.21
CA SER A 405 9.37 -25.76 -27.61
C SER A 405 8.59 -24.59 -28.23
N LYS A 406 8.72 -24.46 -29.55
CA LYS A 406 8.30 -23.34 -30.38
C LYS A 406 6.81 -23.40 -30.72
N GLY A 407 6.16 -22.24 -30.66
CA GLY A 407 5.24 -21.65 -31.65
C GLY A 407 4.06 -22.47 -32.17
N ARG A 408 2.86 -21.90 -31.99
CA ARG A 408 1.95 -21.64 -33.11
C ARG A 408 0.96 -20.53 -32.74
N VAL A 409 0.92 -19.52 -33.60
CA VAL A 409 -0.08 -18.44 -33.61
C VAL A 409 -1.36 -19.01 -34.23
N VAL A 410 -2.50 -18.82 -33.58
CA VAL A 410 -3.83 -18.84 -34.23
C VAL A 410 -4.65 -17.72 -33.58
N ASN A 411 -5.02 -16.73 -34.41
CA ASN A 411 -6.08 -15.77 -34.13
C ASN A 411 -7.41 -16.52 -34.13
N GLU A 412 -8.35 -16.20 -33.25
CA GLU A 412 -9.74 -16.02 -33.65
C GLU A 412 -10.60 -15.35 -32.55
N SER A 413 -11.59 -14.66 -33.09
CA SER A 413 -12.54 -13.69 -32.57
C SER A 413 -13.67 -14.27 -31.71
N GLU A 414 -14.39 -13.35 -31.08
CA GLU A 414 -15.66 -13.49 -30.37
C GLU A 414 -16.73 -14.29 -31.17
N ASP A 415 -17.46 -15.21 -30.51
CA ASP A 415 -18.93 -15.18 -30.39
C ASP A 415 -19.54 -16.41 -29.67
N LEU A 416 -20.48 -16.09 -28.75
CA LEU A 416 -21.77 -16.71 -28.39
C LEU A 416 -21.98 -18.25 -28.25
N VAL A 417 -22.40 -18.62 -27.02
CA VAL A 417 -23.58 -19.45 -26.64
C VAL A 417 -23.79 -20.84 -27.28
N GLN A 418 -23.71 -21.93 -26.48
CA GLN A 418 -24.85 -22.79 -26.06
C GLN A 418 -24.43 -24.04 -25.24
N SER A 419 -25.29 -24.36 -24.26
CA SER A 419 -25.61 -25.61 -23.54
C SER A 419 -25.00 -26.96 -23.94
N GLY A 420 -24.75 -27.83 -22.95
CA GLY A 420 -24.75 -29.28 -23.16
C GLY A 420 -24.09 -30.15 -22.07
N ASP A 421 -24.89 -30.49 -21.05
CA ASP A 421 -24.92 -31.72 -20.24
C ASP A 421 -23.73 -32.73 -20.15
N SER A 422 -23.41 -33.02 -18.88
CA SER A 422 -23.47 -34.36 -18.24
C SER A 422 -22.20 -35.23 -18.06
N GLN A 423 -22.21 -35.87 -16.88
CA GLN A 423 -21.62 -37.16 -16.46
C GLN A 423 -20.20 -37.22 -15.84
N THR A 424 -20.23 -37.21 -14.49
CA THR A 424 -19.75 -38.27 -13.58
C THR A 424 -18.48 -39.07 -13.92
N SER A 425 -17.51 -39.06 -12.99
CA SER A 425 -16.88 -40.30 -12.52
C SER A 425 -16.27 -40.14 -11.12
N ASP A 426 -16.68 -41.06 -10.25
CA ASP A 426 -16.10 -41.41 -8.95
C ASP A 426 -14.57 -41.64 -9.03
N PHE A 427 -13.83 -41.26 -7.99
CA PHE A 427 -12.70 -42.05 -7.51
C PHE A 427 -12.43 -41.77 -6.02
N SER A 428 -12.79 -42.75 -5.19
CA SER A 428 -12.49 -42.90 -3.77
C SER A 428 -11.05 -43.37 -3.59
N ILE A 429 -10.24 -42.73 -2.73
CA ILE A 429 -9.03 -43.36 -2.14
C ILE A 429 -8.86 -42.92 -0.67
N GLU A 430 -8.50 -43.92 0.13
CA GLU A 430 -8.48 -44.10 1.57
C GLU A 430 -7.53 -43.18 2.38
N SER A 431 -7.93 -42.94 3.64
CA SER A 431 -7.13 -42.37 4.73
C SER A 431 -6.11 -43.36 5.31
N PRO A 432 -5.05 -42.85 5.95
CA PRO A 432 -4.48 -43.52 7.13
C PRO A 432 -4.47 -42.63 8.39
N LEU A 433 -4.53 -43.36 9.51
CA LEU A 433 -4.73 -42.99 10.91
C LEU A 433 -3.50 -42.42 11.63
N ILE A 434 -3.76 -41.50 12.57
CA ILE A 434 -3.27 -41.34 13.97
C ILE A 434 -1.75 -41.25 14.22
N VAL A 435 -1.30 -40.17 14.90
CA VAL A 435 -0.66 -40.20 16.25
C VAL A 435 -0.90 -38.87 16.99
N ASP A 436 -1.32 -39.01 18.25
CA ASP A 436 -1.70 -38.02 19.26
C ASP A 436 -0.47 -37.66 20.13
N THR A 437 -0.21 -36.37 20.37
CA THR A 437 0.62 -35.93 21.51
C THR A 437 0.06 -34.65 22.10
N ARG A 438 -0.52 -34.82 23.28
CA ARG A 438 -0.98 -33.80 24.23
C ARG A 438 0.20 -33.01 24.77
N ASP A 439 0.03 -31.72 25.00
CA ASP A 439 0.71 -31.05 26.11
C ASP A 439 -0.12 -29.88 26.66
N GLU A 440 0.03 -29.72 27.97
CA GLU A 440 -0.92 -29.13 28.91
C GLU A 440 -0.94 -27.59 28.97
N CYS A 441 -2.01 -27.11 29.61
CA CYS A 441 -2.46 -25.74 29.71
C CYS A 441 -1.94 -25.01 30.96
N SER A 442 -2.02 -23.67 30.88
CA SER A 442 -2.25 -22.70 31.97
C SER A 442 -1.05 -22.20 32.82
N LYS A 443 -0.89 -20.87 32.82
CA LYS A 443 -1.19 -20.03 34.00
C LYS A 443 -1.45 -18.58 33.61
N SER A 444 -2.57 -18.08 34.12
CA SER A 444 -3.17 -16.76 33.97
C SER A 444 -2.55 -15.73 34.93
N VAL A 445 -2.45 -14.46 34.50
CA VAL A 445 -2.28 -13.32 35.39
C VAL A 445 -3.36 -12.30 35.08
N VAL A 446 -4.17 -12.02 36.10
CA VAL A 446 -5.31 -11.10 36.10
C VAL A 446 -4.80 -9.68 36.40
N ILE A 447 -5.19 -8.68 35.60
CA ILE A 447 -5.07 -7.27 35.98
C ILE A 447 -6.42 -6.59 35.75
N LYS A 448 -6.99 -6.02 36.82
CA LYS A 448 -8.17 -5.15 36.80
C LYS A 448 -7.74 -3.69 36.56
N PRO A 449 -8.57 -2.86 35.90
CA PRO A 449 -8.23 -1.48 35.58
C PRO A 449 -8.53 -0.54 36.76
N ASN A 450 -7.72 0.53 36.92
CA ASN A 450 -8.25 1.88 37.12
C ASN A 450 -7.15 2.97 37.05
N ASP A 451 -7.55 4.04 36.36
CA ASP A 451 -7.27 5.46 36.55
C ASP A 451 -5.87 6.06 36.34
N THR A 452 -5.79 6.78 35.22
CA THR A 452 -5.18 8.10 34.99
C THR A 452 -4.44 8.76 36.16
N THR A 453 -3.13 8.97 36.00
CA THR A 453 -2.43 10.28 36.03
C THR A 453 -0.92 10.05 35.91
N GLY A 454 -0.23 10.94 35.19
CA GLY A 454 1.19 10.78 34.85
C GLY A 454 2.14 10.91 36.04
N THR A 455 3.20 10.10 36.06
CA THR A 455 4.53 10.48 36.55
C THR A 455 5.55 9.40 36.17
N SER A 456 6.69 9.86 35.66
CA SER A 456 7.89 9.07 35.38
C SER A 456 8.41 8.40 36.66
N GLY A 457 8.41 7.05 36.71
CA GLY A 457 8.96 6.26 37.82
C GLY A 457 9.87 5.16 37.30
N GLN A 458 11.15 5.26 37.62
CA GLN A 458 12.18 4.24 37.40
C GLN A 458 11.87 2.99 38.26
N PHE A 459 11.77 1.82 37.64
CA PHE A 459 11.85 0.54 38.33
C PHE A 459 13.13 -0.19 37.89
N GLN A 460 14.03 -0.40 38.85
CA GLN A 460 15.18 -1.29 38.73
C GLN A 460 14.74 -2.71 39.10
N ASP A 461 14.74 -3.63 38.14
CA ASP A 461 14.72 -5.06 38.45
C ASP A 461 16.15 -5.59 38.59
N LYS A 462 16.42 -6.11 39.78
CA LYS A 462 17.56 -6.97 40.08
C LYS A 462 17.09 -8.41 39.88
N ASP A 463 17.48 -9.03 38.78
CA ASP A 463 18.03 -10.37 38.73
C ASP A 463 18.47 -10.67 37.31
N GLY A 464 19.76 -10.95 37.17
CA GLY A 464 20.41 -11.12 35.89
C GLY A 464 20.13 -12.51 35.33
N ASP A 465 19.32 -12.56 34.27
CA ASP A 465 19.44 -13.60 33.27
C ASP A 465 19.53 -12.98 31.87
N LYS A 466 20.54 -13.41 31.12
CA LYS A 466 20.95 -12.80 29.86
C LYS A 466 19.96 -13.15 28.75
N MET A 467 19.02 -12.24 28.46
CA MET A 467 18.28 -12.20 27.21
C MET A 467 18.43 -10.80 26.59
N GLY A 468 19.45 -10.63 25.75
CA GLY A 468 19.77 -9.36 25.11
C GLY A 468 18.75 -9.00 24.02
N ALA A 469 18.04 -7.89 24.22
CA ALA A 469 17.56 -6.95 23.20
C ALA A 469 16.95 -7.52 21.89
N GLU A 470 15.75 -8.11 21.99
CA GLU A 470 14.81 -8.17 20.86
C GLU A 470 13.41 -7.69 21.31
N ILE A 471 13.23 -6.38 21.41
CA ILE A 471 11.90 -5.76 21.32
C ILE A 471 11.84 -5.11 19.93
N ARG A 472 11.44 -5.89 18.92
CA ARG A 472 10.90 -5.30 17.70
C ARG A 472 9.46 -4.96 18.05
N ASP A 473 9.15 -3.67 18.23
CA ASP A 473 7.80 -3.15 18.38
C ASP A 473 6.87 -3.83 17.35
N GLU A 474 6.03 -4.76 17.78
CA GLU A 474 5.04 -5.36 16.88
C GLU A 474 4.02 -4.25 16.58
N LEU A 475 4.08 -3.60 15.42
CA LEU A 475 3.16 -2.52 15.08
C LEU A 475 1.72 -3.03 15.03
N GLY A 476 0.78 -2.28 15.64
CA GLY A 476 -0.66 -2.48 15.43
C GLY A 476 -1.07 -2.16 13.99
N ILE A 477 -2.35 -2.37 13.66
CA ILE A 477 -2.91 -2.00 12.35
C ILE A 477 -3.78 -0.75 12.49
N ALA A 478 -3.60 0.24 11.64
CA ALA A 478 -4.54 1.36 11.49
C ALA A 478 -5.22 1.26 10.12
N THR A 479 -6.50 0.94 10.11
CA THR A 479 -7.29 0.67 8.89
C THR A 479 -8.69 1.26 8.98
N GLY A 480 -9.59 0.96 8.05
CA GLY A 480 -10.98 1.37 8.11
C GLY A 480 -11.82 0.65 7.06
N ASN A 481 -12.70 1.39 6.38
CA ASN A 481 -13.68 0.91 5.40
C ASN A 481 -13.04 0.44 4.06
N TRP A 482 -12.02 -0.41 4.15
CA TRP A 482 -11.24 -0.96 3.04
C TRP A 482 -12.12 -1.67 2.01
N GLY A 483 -12.15 -1.12 0.79
CA GLY A 483 -12.91 -1.67 -0.33
C GLY A 483 -14.42 -1.47 -0.25
N CYS A 484 -14.95 -0.69 0.70
CA CYS A 484 -16.41 -0.52 0.89
C CYS A 484 -17.02 0.64 0.11
N GLY A 485 -16.23 1.66 -0.23
CA GLY A 485 -16.70 2.83 -0.98
C GLY A 485 -16.86 2.55 -2.47
N VAL A 486 -16.00 3.15 -3.30
CA VAL A 486 -16.02 3.00 -4.78
C VAL A 486 -15.92 1.55 -5.23
N PHE A 487 -15.39 0.65 -4.40
CA PHE A 487 -15.26 -0.78 -4.69
C PHE A 487 -16.47 -1.64 -4.24
N GLY A 488 -17.48 -1.07 -3.58
CA GLY A 488 -18.77 -1.75 -3.35
C GLY A 488 -18.73 -2.98 -2.43
N GLY A 489 -17.69 -3.12 -1.59
CA GLY A 489 -17.61 -4.18 -0.59
C GLY A 489 -18.60 -3.98 0.56
N ASN A 490 -19.16 -5.08 1.05
CA ASN A 490 -20.01 -5.11 2.23
C ASN A 490 -19.17 -4.79 3.47
N LEU A 491 -19.55 -3.71 4.15
CA LEU A 491 -18.80 -3.16 5.29
C LEU A 491 -18.65 -4.16 6.43
N PRO A 492 -19.74 -4.77 6.96
CA PRO A 492 -19.60 -5.76 8.02
C PRO A 492 -18.67 -6.92 7.69
N LEU A 493 -18.78 -7.47 6.47
CA LEU A 493 -17.90 -8.55 6.00
C LEU A 493 -16.44 -8.09 5.96
N LYS A 494 -16.15 -6.93 5.35
CA LYS A 494 -14.79 -6.40 5.23
C LYS A 494 -14.16 -6.10 6.60
N CYS A 495 -14.93 -5.63 7.59
CA CYS A 495 -14.47 -5.46 8.96
C CYS A 495 -13.97 -6.78 9.54
N MET A 496 -14.82 -7.82 9.48
CA MET A 496 -14.50 -9.15 10.03
C MET A 496 -13.27 -9.77 9.35
N LEU A 497 -13.16 -9.67 8.02
CA LEU A 497 -12.02 -10.22 7.29
C LEU A 497 -10.70 -9.51 7.64
N GLN A 498 -10.71 -8.19 7.82
CA GLN A 498 -9.52 -7.47 8.29
C GLN A 498 -9.13 -7.90 9.71
N TRP A 499 -10.11 -8.06 10.59
CA TRP A 499 -9.86 -8.44 11.99
C TRP A 499 -9.32 -9.87 12.11
N LEU A 500 -9.88 -10.82 11.36
CA LEU A 500 -9.36 -12.18 11.22
C LEU A 500 -7.91 -12.19 10.71
N ALA A 501 -7.62 -11.42 9.66
CA ALA A 501 -6.27 -11.32 9.09
C ALA A 501 -5.26 -10.74 10.10
N ALA A 502 -5.61 -9.66 10.80
CA ALA A 502 -4.73 -9.01 11.77
C ALA A 502 -4.44 -9.94 12.96
N SER A 503 -5.48 -10.60 13.48
CA SER A 503 -5.37 -11.59 14.56
C SER A 503 -4.49 -12.76 14.15
N GLN A 504 -4.72 -13.34 12.96
CA GLN A 504 -3.92 -14.45 12.45
C GLN A 504 -2.46 -14.05 12.21
N ALA A 505 -2.21 -12.81 11.79
CA ALA A 505 -0.86 -12.27 11.66
C ALA A 505 -0.18 -11.97 13.02
N ARG A 506 -0.91 -12.14 14.13
CA ARG A 506 -0.52 -11.77 15.51
C ARG A 506 -0.13 -10.31 15.63
N ARG A 507 -0.96 -9.43 15.06
CA ARG A 507 -0.86 -8.00 15.35
C ARG A 507 -1.38 -7.76 16.77
N PRO A 508 -0.74 -6.88 17.56
CA PRO A 508 -1.14 -6.70 18.96
C PRO A 508 -2.48 -6.01 19.11
N TYR A 509 -2.89 -5.19 18.15
CA TYR A 509 -4.20 -4.53 18.12
C TYR A 509 -4.54 -4.03 16.70
N LEU A 510 -5.83 -3.72 16.49
CA LEU A 510 -6.36 -3.08 15.30
C LEU A 510 -7.15 -1.81 15.68
N LEU A 511 -6.75 -0.68 15.12
CA LEU A 511 -7.50 0.57 15.13
C LEU A 511 -8.34 0.65 13.84
N TYR A 512 -9.66 0.65 14.00
CA TYR A 512 -10.60 0.71 12.88
C TYR A 512 -11.23 2.10 12.79
N PHE A 513 -10.84 2.87 11.78
CA PHE A 513 -11.38 4.20 11.53
C PHE A 513 -12.73 4.09 10.80
N SER A 514 -13.80 4.47 11.48
CA SER A 514 -15.17 4.42 10.95
C SER A 514 -15.46 5.54 9.95
N PHE A 515 -14.70 6.64 10.00
CA PHE A 515 -14.94 7.86 9.23
C PHE A 515 -16.36 8.39 9.42
N GLN A 516 -16.80 8.43 10.69
CA GLN A 516 -18.15 8.83 11.10
C GLN A 516 -19.29 8.01 10.47
N ASN A 517 -19.00 6.86 9.85
CA ASN A 517 -20.01 5.96 9.33
C ASN A 517 -20.70 5.20 10.50
N PRO A 518 -22.02 5.38 10.71
CA PRO A 518 -22.71 4.75 11.84
C PRO A 518 -22.69 3.22 11.80
N ASP A 519 -22.78 2.61 10.62
CA ASP A 519 -22.73 1.15 10.49
C ASP A 519 -21.36 0.61 10.92
N ALA A 520 -20.27 1.30 10.56
CA ALA A 520 -18.93 0.93 11.02
C ALA A 520 -18.72 1.17 12.51
N GLN A 521 -19.42 2.12 13.15
CA GLN A 521 -19.33 2.33 14.59
C GLN A 521 -19.87 1.14 15.39
N ARG A 522 -20.88 0.45 14.84
CA ARG A 522 -21.42 -0.79 15.43
C ARG A 522 -20.41 -1.93 15.54
N LEU A 523 -19.27 -1.83 14.84
CA LEU A 523 -18.17 -2.79 14.98
C LEU A 523 -17.65 -2.84 16.43
N GLN A 524 -17.75 -1.75 17.21
CA GLN A 524 -17.30 -1.75 18.60
C GLN A 524 -18.13 -2.71 19.46
N GLU A 525 -19.46 -2.73 19.29
CA GLU A 525 -20.35 -3.66 20.00
C GLU A 525 -20.00 -5.12 19.70
N VAL A 526 -19.77 -5.42 18.41
CA VAL A 526 -19.34 -6.74 17.94
C VAL A 526 -17.98 -7.11 18.52
N ALA A 527 -17.06 -6.14 18.59
CA ALA A 527 -15.72 -6.36 19.11
C ALA A 527 -15.73 -6.67 20.60
N ASP A 528 -16.46 -5.88 21.38
CA ASP A 528 -16.60 -6.05 22.83
C ASP A 528 -17.17 -7.44 23.15
N TRP A 529 -18.22 -7.87 22.43
CA TRP A 529 -18.81 -9.19 22.59
C TRP A 529 -17.85 -10.34 22.26
N ILE A 530 -17.19 -10.30 21.09
CA ILE A 530 -16.27 -11.35 20.64
C ILE A 530 -15.06 -11.47 21.58
N LEU A 531 -14.55 -10.33 22.07
CA LEU A 531 -13.42 -10.29 23.01
C LEU A 531 -13.84 -10.79 24.40
N GLN A 532 -15.01 -10.40 24.91
CA GLN A 532 -15.57 -10.91 26.17
C GLN A 532 -15.75 -12.43 26.14
N GLU A 533 -16.15 -12.96 24.98
CA GLU A 533 -16.33 -14.39 24.78
C GLU A 533 -15.03 -15.12 24.40
N GLU A 534 -13.88 -14.43 24.33
CA GLU A 534 -12.56 -15.02 24.07
C GLU A 534 -12.51 -15.88 22.79
N TRP A 535 -13.15 -15.41 21.70
CA TRP A 535 -13.19 -16.16 20.45
C TRP A 535 -11.80 -16.31 19.82
N VAL A 536 -11.63 -17.40 19.06
CA VAL A 536 -10.49 -17.59 18.16
C VAL A 536 -10.85 -17.33 16.70
N VAL A 537 -9.84 -17.13 15.86
CA VAL A 537 -9.96 -16.89 14.41
C VAL A 537 -10.85 -17.95 13.74
N GLY A 538 -10.70 -19.22 14.08
CA GLY A 538 -11.48 -20.30 13.47
C GLY A 538 -12.97 -20.26 13.79
N GLU A 539 -13.35 -19.82 14.99
CA GLU A 539 -14.75 -19.68 15.40
C GLU A 539 -15.42 -18.51 14.66
N LEU A 540 -14.77 -17.34 14.65
CA LEU A 540 -15.28 -16.17 13.94
C LEU A 540 -15.37 -16.42 12.43
N TRP A 541 -14.35 -17.05 11.84
CA TRP A 541 -14.38 -17.45 10.43
C TRP A 541 -15.53 -18.41 10.12
N SER A 542 -15.79 -19.38 11.00
CA SER A 542 -16.88 -20.35 10.84
C SER A 542 -18.24 -19.67 10.90
N LEU A 543 -18.43 -18.69 11.80
CA LEU A 543 -19.67 -17.93 11.90
C LEU A 543 -19.90 -17.04 10.66
N VAL A 544 -18.86 -16.33 10.19
CA VAL A 544 -18.91 -15.58 8.92
C VAL A 544 -19.22 -16.53 7.75
N SER A 545 -18.64 -17.74 7.77
CA SER A 545 -18.87 -18.79 6.76
C SER A 545 -20.31 -19.29 6.74
N GLU A 546 -20.91 -19.46 7.91
CA GLU A 546 -22.31 -19.83 8.10
C GLU A 546 -23.24 -18.74 7.57
N TYR A 547 -23.01 -17.47 7.94
CA TYR A 547 -23.81 -16.33 7.48
C TYR A 547 -23.93 -16.29 5.95
N ALA A 548 -22.79 -16.38 5.25
CA ALA A 548 -22.79 -16.37 3.79
C ALA A 548 -23.45 -17.60 3.15
N SER A 549 -23.36 -18.78 3.79
CA SER A 549 -23.95 -20.00 3.25
C SER A 549 -25.48 -19.99 3.33
N ASN A 550 -26.04 -19.29 4.32
CA ASN A 550 -27.48 -19.24 4.52
C ASN A 550 -28.22 -18.37 3.49
N ASN A 551 -27.53 -17.48 2.75
CA ASN A 551 -28.16 -16.53 1.79
C ASN A 551 -29.32 -15.70 2.38
N ILE A 552 -29.44 -15.61 3.72
CA ILE A 552 -30.45 -14.81 4.41
C ILE A 552 -29.81 -13.44 4.71
N PHE A 553 -29.68 -12.60 3.68
CA PHE A 553 -29.20 -11.22 3.83
C PHE A 553 -30.27 -10.28 4.41
N ARG A 554 -31.27 -10.82 5.11
CA ARG A 554 -32.33 -10.04 5.77
C ARG A 554 -31.87 -9.43 7.10
N VAL A 555 -30.79 -9.97 7.66
CA VAL A 555 -30.17 -9.54 8.91
C VAL A 555 -28.73 -9.16 8.59
N SER A 556 -28.22 -8.08 9.17
CA SER A 556 -26.81 -7.70 8.95
C SER A 556 -25.88 -8.73 9.57
N LEU A 557 -24.65 -8.84 9.06
CA LEU A 557 -23.66 -9.76 9.65
C LEU A 557 -23.35 -9.41 11.11
N PHE A 558 -23.41 -8.13 11.50
CA PHE A 558 -23.20 -7.73 12.90
C PHE A 558 -24.33 -8.25 13.80
N ASP A 559 -25.58 -8.09 13.38
CA ASP A 559 -26.74 -8.62 14.11
C ASP A 559 -26.73 -10.16 14.17
N TRP A 560 -26.17 -10.82 13.16
CA TRP A 560 -25.98 -12.27 13.15
C TRP A 560 -24.94 -12.75 14.17
N ILE A 561 -23.93 -11.92 14.45
CA ILE A 561 -22.85 -12.21 15.41
C ILE A 561 -23.29 -11.92 16.85
N LEU A 562 -23.98 -10.81 17.04
CA LEU A 562 -24.46 -10.38 18.36
C LEU A 562 -25.54 -11.34 18.89
N PRO A 563 -25.63 -11.52 20.21
CA PRO A 563 -26.73 -12.27 20.80
C PRO A 563 -28.06 -11.52 20.55
N LEU A 564 -29.07 -12.23 20.06
CA LEU A 564 -30.41 -11.66 19.88
C LEU A 564 -31.05 -11.40 21.26
N PRO A 565 -31.78 -10.28 21.45
CA PRO A 565 -32.60 -10.06 22.64
C PRO A 565 -33.66 -11.16 22.79
N GLU A 566 -33.97 -11.57 24.02
CA GLU A 566 -34.92 -12.66 24.33
C GLU A 566 -36.31 -12.50 23.68
N THR A 567 -36.68 -11.27 23.30
CA THR A 567 -37.98 -10.90 22.73
C THR A 567 -38.14 -11.17 21.23
N GLU A 568 -37.07 -11.44 20.48
CA GLU A 568 -37.11 -11.68 19.01
C GLU A 568 -36.89 -13.15 18.61
N LEU A 569 -36.81 -14.06 19.59
CA LEU A 569 -36.64 -15.49 19.38
C LEU A 569 -37.72 -16.14 18.49
N GLY A 570 -38.86 -15.49 18.25
CA GLY A 570 -39.95 -16.04 17.44
C GLY A 570 -39.71 -16.04 15.92
N ILE A 571 -38.75 -15.26 15.39
CA ILE A 571 -38.59 -15.07 13.93
C ILE A 571 -37.33 -15.76 13.38
N LEU A 572 -36.36 -16.11 14.24
CA LEU A 572 -35.07 -16.72 13.84
C LEU A 572 -34.80 -18.01 14.64
N GLN A 573 -35.71 -19.01 14.59
CA GLN A 573 -35.56 -20.23 15.39
C GLN A 573 -35.29 -21.50 14.59
N GLN A 574 -34.04 -21.97 14.71
CA GLN A 574 -33.64 -23.32 15.17
C GLN A 574 -32.10 -23.43 15.28
N SER A 575 -31.35 -22.55 14.60
CA SER A 575 -29.87 -22.52 14.61
C SER A 575 -29.27 -21.63 15.72
N HIS A 576 -29.84 -20.45 16.00
CA HIS A 576 -29.28 -19.50 16.99
C HIS A 576 -29.24 -20.02 18.45
N VAL A 577 -30.30 -20.70 18.90
CA VAL A 577 -30.44 -21.18 20.30
C VAL A 577 -29.45 -22.31 20.63
N LYS A 578 -29.06 -23.14 19.65
CA LYS A 578 -28.02 -24.16 19.84
C LYS A 578 -26.60 -23.58 19.87
N ARG A 579 -26.35 -22.44 19.21
CA ARG A 579 -25.01 -21.82 19.05
C ARG A 579 -24.47 -21.23 20.35
N HIS A 580 -25.30 -20.53 21.12
CA HIS A 580 -24.87 -19.93 22.40
C HIS A 580 -25.01 -20.90 23.59
N GLY A 581 -26.02 -21.80 23.57
CA GLY A 581 -26.23 -22.78 24.64
C GLY A 581 -25.12 -23.83 24.80
N GLN A 582 -24.30 -24.09 23.78
CA GLN A 582 -23.20 -25.07 23.91
C GLN A 582 -21.98 -24.54 24.69
N ARG A 583 -21.75 -23.22 24.77
CA ARG A 583 -20.63 -22.65 25.54
C ARG A 583 -20.94 -22.50 27.03
N GLU A 584 -22.20 -22.21 27.40
CA GLU A 584 -22.61 -22.24 28.81
C GLU A 584 -22.44 -23.63 29.44
N VAL A 585 -22.68 -24.71 28.68
CA VAL A 585 -22.52 -26.09 29.16
C VAL A 585 -21.05 -26.50 29.36
N VAL A 586 -20.10 -25.83 28.69
CA VAL A 586 -18.65 -26.08 28.85
C VAL A 586 -18.05 -25.24 29.98
N ARG A 587 -18.58 -24.05 30.30
CA ARG A 587 -18.15 -23.23 31.46
C ARG A 587 -18.62 -23.79 32.82
N HIS A 588 -19.51 -24.77 32.83
CA HIS A 588 -20.01 -25.44 34.05
C HIS A 588 -19.49 -26.88 34.24
N ARG A 589 -18.38 -27.24 33.60
CA ARG A 589 -17.68 -28.52 33.86
C ARG A 589 -16.22 -28.34 34.19
#